data_AF-A0ABD5RNQ1-F1
#
_entry.id   AF-A0ABD5RNQ1-F1
#
_cell.length_a   1.000
_cell.length_b   1.000
_cell.length_c   1.000
_cell.angle_alpha   90.00
_cell.angle_beta   90.00
_cell.angle_gamma   90.00
#
_symmetry.space_group_name_H-M   'P 1'
#
loop_
_entity.id
_entity.type
_entity.pdbx_description
1 polymer ?
#
loop_
_entity_poly.entity_id
_entity_poly.type
_entity_poly.pdbx_seq_one_letter_code
_entity_poly.pdbx_strand_id
1 'polypeptide(L)' 'MVALAGDPDVPERTGETLTVGDLAREYGFTDTDGTQPEPFEIPDAPEA' A
#
# COMPACT_ATOMS: atom_id res chain seq x y z
N MET A 1 -14.91 -2.62 4.22
CA MET A 1 -13.59 -2.81 3.60
C MET A 1 -13.61 -4.13 2.84
N VAL A 2 -13.82 -4.08 1.53
CA VAL A 2 -13.82 -5.24 0.59
C VAL A 2 -13.05 -4.89 -0.70
N ALA A 3 -12.45 -3.68 -0.78
CA ALA A 3 -11.93 -3.13 -2.03
C ALA A 3 -10.72 -3.93 -2.57
N LEU A 4 -9.72 -4.22 -1.74
CA LEU A 4 -8.46 -4.81 -2.22
C LEU A 4 -8.59 -6.29 -2.60
N ALA A 5 -9.31 -7.11 -1.81
CA ALA A 5 -9.42 -8.55 -2.07
C ALA A 5 -10.48 -8.92 -3.12
N GLY A 6 -11.37 -7.98 -3.45
CA GLY A 6 -12.39 -8.14 -4.48
C GLY A 6 -12.02 -7.51 -5.83
N ASP A 7 -10.85 -6.88 -5.92
CA ASP A 7 -10.38 -6.27 -7.16
C ASP A 7 -10.05 -7.36 -8.22
N PRO A 8 -10.65 -7.29 -9.42
CA PRO A 8 -10.41 -8.27 -10.50
C PRO A 8 -8.95 -8.30 -10.99
N ASP A 9 -8.17 -7.25 -10.76
CA ASP A 9 -6.78 -7.09 -11.20
C ASP A 9 -5.77 -7.58 -10.14
N VAL A 10 -6.24 -8.10 -8.99
CA VAL A 10 -5.41 -8.79 -7.98
C VAL A 10 -4.46 -9.86 -8.56
N PRO A 11 -4.88 -10.69 -9.55
CA PRO A 11 -3.98 -11.65 -10.18
C PRO A 11 -2.77 -10.99 -10.85
N GLU A 12 -2.91 -9.78 -11.40
CA GLU A 12 -1.83 -9.04 -12.04
C GLU A 12 -0.83 -8.50 -11.01
N ARG A 13 -1.33 -8.18 -9.81
CA ARG A 13 -0.55 -7.66 -8.67
C ARG A 13 0.09 -8.76 -7.81
N THR A 14 -0.17 -10.03 -8.13
CA THR A 14 0.24 -11.16 -7.30
C THR A 14 1.75 -11.40 -7.43
N GLY A 15 2.46 -11.35 -6.29
CA GLY A 15 3.91 -11.55 -6.23
C GLY A 15 4.72 -10.26 -6.16
N GLU A 16 4.07 -9.10 -6.22
CA GLU A 16 4.71 -7.81 -6.06
C GLU A 16 4.73 -7.37 -4.58
N THR A 17 5.78 -6.64 -4.20
CA THR A 17 5.80 -5.91 -2.93
C THR A 17 5.17 -4.54 -3.16
N LEU A 18 3.94 -4.38 -2.67
CA LEU A 18 3.19 -3.12 -2.78
C LEU A 18 3.23 -2.38 -1.45
N THR A 19 3.33 -1.06 -1.52
CA THR A 19 3.26 -0.22 -0.33
C THR A 19 1.82 0.23 -0.07
N VAL A 20 1.44 0.33 1.20
CA VAL A 20 0.08 0.76 1.57
C VAL A 20 -0.19 2.20 1.15
N GLY A 21 0.83 3.07 1.16
CA GLY A 21 0.71 4.47 0.74
C GLY A 21 0.37 4.62 -0.74
N ASP A 22 0.94 3.78 -1.61
CA ASP A 22 0.61 3.80 -3.04
C ASP A 22 -0.80 3.27 -3.31
N LEU A 23 -1.18 2.19 -2.62
CA LEU A 23 -2.54 1.64 -2.72
C LEU A 23 -3.59 2.62 -2.18
N ALA A 24 -3.30 3.37 -1.12
CA ALA A 24 -4.21 4.39 -0.59
C ALA A 24 -4.58 5.42 -1.65
N ARG A 25 -3.59 5.89 -2.42
CA ARG A 25 -3.77 6.87 -3.50
C ARG A 25 -4.52 6.27 -4.69
N GLU A 26 -4.22 5.03 -5.05
CA GLU A 26 -4.86 4.32 -6.17
C GLU A 26 -6.34 4.02 -5.89
N TYR A 27 -6.64 3.53 -4.69
CA TYR A 27 -7.99 3.11 -4.29
C TYR A 27 -8.79 4.20 -3.58
N GLY A 28 -8.17 5.36 -3.29
CA GLY A 28 -8.82 6.51 -2.66
C GLY A 28 -9.25 6.30 -1.22
N PHE A 29 -8.58 5.41 -0.47
CA PHE A 29 -8.86 5.22 0.96
C PHE A 29 -7.90 6.04 1.83
N THR A 30 -8.35 6.33 3.05
CA THR A 30 -7.60 7.13 4.04
C THR A 30 -7.44 6.34 5.33
N ASP A 31 -6.48 6.74 6.17
CA ASP A 31 -6.47 6.33 7.58
C ASP A 31 -7.71 6.91 8.30
N THR A 32 -7.93 6.49 9.55
CA THR A 32 -9.04 6.89 10.41
C THR A 32 -9.07 8.40 10.67
N ASP A 33 -7.92 9.07 10.58
CA ASP A 33 -7.79 10.53 10.69
C ASP A 33 -8.01 11.28 9.37
N GLY A 34 -8.28 10.56 8.27
CA GLY A 34 -8.52 11.14 6.94
C GLY A 34 -7.25 11.39 6.12
N THR A 35 -6.07 11.01 6.63
CA THR A 35 -4.80 11.24 5.93
C THR A 35 -4.43 10.10 4.96
N GLN A 36 -3.52 10.40 4.03
CA GLN A 36 -2.88 9.43 3.14
C GLN A 36 -1.36 9.63 3.24
N PRO A 37 -0.68 8.90 4.14
CA PRO A 37 0.77 9.04 4.30
C PRO A 37 1.53 8.49 3.09
N GLU A 38 2.76 8.97 2.90
CA GLU A 38 3.65 8.42 1.88
C GLU A 38 4.13 7.01 2.25
N PRO A 39 4.58 6.19 1.27
CA PRO A 39 5.20 4.91 1.53
C PRO A 39 6.35 5.03 2.53
N PHE A 40 6.37 4.14 3.52
CA PHE A 40 7.46 4.09 4.49
C PHE A 40 8.66 3.36 3.90
N GLU A 41 9.82 4.00 3.91
CA GLU A 41 11.10 3.41 3.53
C GLU A 41 11.91 3.08 4.79
N ILE A 42 12.39 1.84 4.90
CA ILE A 42 13.36 1.50 5.95
C ILE A 42 14.72 2.00 5.46
N PRO A 43 15.35 2.98 6.14
CA PRO A 43 16.70 3.38 5.80
C PRO A 43 17.63 2.16 5.97
N ASP A 44 18.62 2.01 5.07
CA ASP A 44 19.58 0.91 5.14
C ASP A 44 20.09 0.76 6.57
N ALA A 45 19.85 -0.42 7.16
CA ALA A 45 20.36 -0.72 8.48
C ALA A 45 21.89 -0.55 8.45
N PRO A 46 22.51 0.11 9.44
CA PRO A 46 23.97 0.14 9.49
C PRO A 46 24.47 -1.31 9.46
N GLU A 47 25.40 -1.61 8.54
CA GLU A 47 26.04 -2.92 8.48
C GLU A 47 26.57 -3.24 9.89
N ALA A 48 26.03 -4.31 10.49
CA ALA A 48 26.37 -4.74 11.84
C ALA A 48 27.78 -5.35 11.90
#